data_AF-A0A2V6JYR9-F1
#
_entry.id   AF-A0A2V6JYR9-F1
#
_cell.length_a   1.000
_cell.length_b   1.000
_cell.length_c   1.000
_cell.angle_alpha   90.00
_cell.angle_beta   90.00
_cell.angle_gamma   90.00
#
_symmetry.space_group_name_H-M   'P 1'
#
loop_
_entity.id
_entity.type
_entity.pdbx_description
1 polymer ?
#
loop_
_entity_poly.entity_id
_entity_poly.type
_entity_poly.pdbx_seq_one_letter_code
_entity_poly.pdbx_strand_id
1 'polypeptide(L)'
;MALSRFWVALFLCSIAYLLIQLFSGRFYSIEFAVSGKKDDPLLQREYYIDKLPPELQSSLQSAPDHKVTVGEEQYTIDNGVVKVYAGKQAADGVVPQCKNTLFDILLPLAAYLAFFTGLMQLLIDSGAAERVAKLLSPIFVHVFPEVPRGHPSISYMTLNFAANFLGLDSAATPFGLKAMKSLQELNDQKDRASNPQIMFMCLHAAGLTLLPTSIIGYRAAAHARNPADVMLPCIITSFIGTVAALVIVGIRQRINLFKAGLVIAIGGIAAIIAVLLVYITRLDLIGKSYFTGNLSSAVLLGLIFAIFGYSLLREKQFAAKDTTIFKSFVEGAYNGLEVGRIIFPYILGMLVAISLFRNSGLFDMFAAILKWIFHALNVSDQIVNALPIAILRPFNSAGSRGFLLDAMSTYGADSFAGRLGCVFQCAAETTFYVLAMYFGSVQIKNTRYALSTMLLVDLICVFAAVFVSLAFFPLAASVPAAH
;
A
#
# COMPACT_ATOMS: atom_id res chain seq x y z
N MET A 1 -2.31 20.67 3.48
CA MET A 1 -3.05 21.54 2.52
C MET A 1 -3.00 21.05 1.08
N ALA A 2 -1.84 20.84 0.45
CA ALA A 2 -1.76 20.41 -0.97
C ALA A 2 -2.53 19.10 -1.28
N LEU A 3 -2.52 18.16 -0.33
CA LEU A 3 -3.15 16.84 -0.51
C LEU A 3 -4.67 16.84 -0.43
N SER A 4 -5.24 17.68 0.43
CA SER A 4 -6.69 17.93 0.46
C SER A 4 -7.15 18.54 -0.87
N ARG A 5 -6.32 19.41 -1.48
CA ARG A 5 -6.61 19.98 -2.80
C ARG A 5 -6.58 18.94 -3.91
N PHE A 6 -5.68 17.94 -3.87
CA PHE A 6 -5.65 16.86 -4.85
C PHE A 6 -6.97 16.07 -4.87
N TRP A 7 -7.45 15.61 -3.70
CA TRP A 7 -8.68 14.83 -3.61
C TRP A 7 -9.91 15.64 -3.99
N VAL A 8 -9.98 16.89 -3.55
CA VAL A 8 -11.06 17.81 -3.95
C VAL A 8 -11.03 18.06 -5.46
N ALA A 9 -9.84 18.27 -6.05
CA ALA A 9 -9.71 18.43 -7.49
C ALA A 9 -10.13 17.18 -8.26
N LEU A 10 -9.68 15.98 -7.84
CA LEU A 10 -10.11 14.71 -8.43
C LEU A 10 -11.65 14.59 -8.41
N PHE A 11 -12.25 14.87 -7.27
CA PHE A 11 -13.70 14.81 -7.06
C PHE A 11 -14.45 15.80 -7.96
N LEU A 12 -14.05 17.07 -7.95
CA LEU A 12 -14.67 18.14 -8.76
C LEU A 12 -14.48 17.91 -10.26
N CYS A 13 -13.29 17.49 -10.69
CA CYS A 13 -13.03 17.16 -12.10
C CYS A 13 -13.87 15.98 -12.56
N SER A 14 -14.05 14.95 -11.72
CA SER A 14 -14.89 13.78 -12.05
C SER A 14 -16.35 14.18 -12.24
N ILE A 15 -16.89 15.00 -11.35
CA ILE A 15 -18.26 15.53 -11.47
C ILE A 15 -18.39 16.43 -12.69
N ALA A 16 -17.45 17.36 -12.89
CA ALA A 16 -17.48 18.26 -14.04
C ALA A 16 -17.44 17.47 -15.35
N TYR A 17 -16.60 16.44 -15.45
CA TYR A 17 -16.53 15.59 -16.63
C TYR A 17 -17.81 14.77 -16.83
N LEU A 18 -18.40 14.20 -15.78
CA LEU A 18 -19.71 13.53 -15.87
C LEU A 18 -20.81 14.46 -16.41
N LEU A 19 -20.86 15.70 -15.91
CA LEU A 19 -21.82 16.70 -16.39
C LEU A 19 -21.57 17.08 -17.85
N ILE A 20 -20.31 17.27 -18.25
CA ILE A 20 -19.96 17.51 -19.66
C ILE A 20 -20.41 16.33 -20.53
N GLN A 21 -20.16 15.10 -20.10
CA GLN A 21 -20.56 13.89 -20.85
C GLN A 21 -22.08 13.76 -20.97
N LEU A 22 -22.83 14.11 -19.91
CA LEU A 22 -24.29 14.18 -19.93
C LEU A 22 -24.79 15.22 -20.94
N PHE A 23 -24.28 16.46 -20.87
CA PHE A 23 -24.71 17.54 -21.77
C PHE A 23 -24.24 17.35 -23.22
N SER A 24 -23.17 16.58 -23.45
CA SER A 24 -22.71 16.18 -24.78
C SER A 24 -23.51 15.01 -25.39
N GLY A 25 -24.43 14.42 -24.64
CA GLY A 25 -25.23 13.27 -25.07
C GLY A 25 -24.48 11.93 -25.08
N ARG A 26 -23.28 11.87 -24.49
CA ARG A 26 -22.50 10.62 -24.36
C ARG A 26 -22.98 9.73 -23.22
N PHE A 27 -23.51 10.31 -22.15
CA PHE A 27 -24.27 9.57 -21.13
C PHE A 27 -25.72 10.00 -21.16
N TYR A 28 -26.63 9.03 -21.12
CA TYR A 28 -28.07 9.27 -21.06
C TYR A 28 -28.53 9.71 -19.68
N SER A 29 -27.95 9.12 -18.64
CA SER A 29 -28.20 9.45 -17.24
C SER A 29 -26.88 9.43 -16.48
N ILE A 30 -26.80 10.17 -15.38
CA ILE A 30 -25.69 10.12 -14.42
C ILE A 30 -26.11 9.45 -13.10
N GLU A 31 -27.33 8.91 -13.03
CA GLU A 31 -27.85 8.23 -11.84
C GLU A 31 -26.96 7.05 -11.43
N PHE A 32 -26.37 6.35 -12.42
CA PHE A 32 -25.43 5.26 -12.19
C PHE A 32 -24.25 5.68 -11.32
N ALA A 33 -23.76 6.92 -11.47
CA ALA A 33 -22.62 7.44 -10.69
C ALA A 33 -22.99 7.68 -9.22
N VAL A 34 -24.27 7.81 -8.89
CA VAL A 34 -24.77 8.02 -7.52
C VAL A 34 -25.25 6.71 -6.90
N SER A 35 -26.09 5.96 -7.61
CA SER A 35 -26.86 4.83 -7.05
C SER A 35 -26.56 3.49 -7.70
N GLY A 36 -25.93 3.46 -8.87
CA GLY A 36 -25.64 2.22 -9.59
C GLY A 36 -24.57 1.40 -8.89
N LYS A 37 -24.54 0.08 -9.13
CA LYS A 37 -23.54 -0.82 -8.57
C LYS A 37 -22.51 -1.21 -9.62
N LYS A 38 -21.33 -1.62 -9.17
CA LYS A 38 -20.32 -2.18 -10.04
C LYS A 38 -20.91 -3.34 -10.86
N ASP A 39 -20.55 -3.39 -12.14
CA ASP A 39 -21.01 -4.37 -13.12
C ASP A 39 -22.50 -4.28 -13.52
N ASP A 40 -23.27 -3.33 -12.97
CA ASP A 40 -24.63 -3.06 -13.43
C ASP A 40 -24.62 -2.60 -14.90
N PRO A 41 -25.63 -2.99 -15.69
CA PRO A 41 -25.77 -2.56 -17.06
C PRO A 41 -26.04 -1.05 -17.12
N LEU A 42 -25.33 -0.33 -18.01
CA LEU A 42 -25.47 1.12 -18.14
C LEU A 42 -26.60 1.48 -19.11
N LEU A 43 -27.56 2.27 -18.63
CA LEU A 43 -28.66 2.76 -19.46
C LEU A 43 -28.14 3.74 -20.51
N GLN A 44 -28.32 3.40 -21.78
CA GLN A 44 -27.89 4.23 -22.91
C GLN A 44 -29.05 5.02 -23.51
N ARG A 45 -30.25 4.44 -23.57
CA ARG A 45 -31.40 5.07 -24.25
C ARG A 45 -32.72 4.54 -23.71
N GLU A 46 -33.78 5.32 -23.87
CA GLU A 46 -35.15 4.90 -23.63
C GLU A 46 -36.05 5.24 -24.83
N TYR A 47 -36.94 4.32 -25.17
CA TYR A 47 -37.88 4.45 -26.26
C TYR A 47 -39.26 3.99 -25.82
N TYR A 48 -40.32 4.59 -26.36
CA TYR A 48 -41.62 3.94 -26.32
C TYR A 48 -41.62 2.70 -27.22
N ILE A 49 -42.36 1.67 -26.83
CA ILE A 49 -42.32 0.36 -27.49
C ILE A 49 -42.70 0.41 -28.97
N ASP A 50 -43.59 1.33 -29.34
CA ASP A 50 -44.06 1.60 -30.71
C ASP A 50 -42.94 2.10 -31.65
N LYS A 51 -41.84 2.60 -31.10
CA LYS A 51 -40.68 3.06 -31.87
C LYS A 51 -39.65 1.97 -32.18
N LEU A 52 -39.80 0.76 -31.64
CA LEU A 52 -38.91 -0.36 -31.98
C LEU A 52 -39.33 -1.08 -33.26
N PRO A 53 -38.40 -1.78 -33.94
CA PRO A 53 -38.75 -2.69 -35.04
C PRO A 53 -39.77 -3.76 -34.58
N PRO A 54 -40.76 -4.13 -35.41
CA PRO A 54 -41.81 -5.11 -35.04
C PRO A 54 -41.27 -6.46 -34.56
N GLU A 55 -40.13 -6.90 -35.09
CA GLU A 55 -39.44 -8.14 -34.72
C GLU A 55 -38.88 -8.09 -33.28
N LEU A 56 -38.37 -6.95 -32.86
CA LEU A 56 -37.86 -6.72 -31.50
C LEU A 56 -39.00 -6.52 -30.51
N GLN A 57 -40.09 -5.84 -30.91
CA GLN A 57 -41.29 -5.68 -30.09
C GLN A 57 -41.91 -7.05 -29.72
N SER A 58 -42.11 -7.91 -30.72
CA SER A 58 -42.66 -9.26 -30.52
C SER A 58 -41.73 -10.14 -29.69
N SER A 59 -40.42 -10.06 -29.95
CA SER A 59 -39.42 -10.78 -29.15
C SER A 59 -39.42 -10.34 -27.68
N LEU A 60 -39.49 -9.04 -27.40
CA LEU A 60 -39.51 -8.49 -26.03
C LEU A 60 -40.80 -8.83 -25.27
N GLN A 61 -41.95 -8.81 -25.95
CA GLN A 61 -43.24 -9.15 -25.35
C GLN A 61 -43.40 -10.66 -25.10
N SER A 62 -42.74 -11.50 -25.90
CA SER A 62 -42.78 -12.96 -25.76
C SER A 62 -41.75 -13.51 -24.76
N ALA A 63 -40.72 -12.73 -24.41
CA ALA A 63 -39.70 -13.13 -23.46
C ALA A 63 -40.27 -13.17 -22.03
N PRO A 64 -40.09 -14.27 -21.27
CA PRO A 64 -40.68 -14.44 -19.93
C PRO A 64 -40.23 -13.36 -18.93
N ASP A 65 -39.01 -12.83 -19.09
CA ASP A 65 -38.44 -11.79 -18.24
C ASP A 65 -38.52 -10.39 -18.88
N HIS A 66 -39.21 -10.25 -20.02
CA HIS A 66 -39.23 -9.03 -20.86
C HIS A 66 -37.84 -8.48 -21.21
N LYS A 67 -36.86 -9.36 -21.32
CA LYS A 67 -35.46 -9.06 -21.61
C LYS A 67 -35.02 -9.75 -22.89
N VAL A 68 -34.42 -8.99 -23.79
CA VAL A 68 -33.84 -9.50 -25.03
C VAL A 68 -32.46 -8.87 -25.22
N THR A 69 -31.46 -9.69 -25.53
CA THR A 69 -30.11 -9.22 -25.84
C THR A 69 -29.87 -9.33 -27.33
N VAL A 70 -29.47 -8.22 -27.97
CA VAL A 70 -29.13 -8.16 -29.39
C VAL A 70 -27.75 -7.54 -29.51
N GLY A 71 -26.76 -8.34 -29.93
CA GLY A 71 -25.36 -7.91 -29.94
C GLY A 71 -24.85 -7.59 -28.52
N GLU A 72 -24.30 -6.40 -28.32
CA GLU A 72 -23.84 -5.90 -27.01
C GLU A 72 -24.93 -5.15 -26.22
N GLU A 73 -26.11 -4.96 -26.82
CA GLU A 73 -27.20 -4.19 -26.24
C GLU A 73 -28.24 -5.11 -25.60
N GLN A 74 -28.68 -4.76 -24.40
CA GLN A 74 -29.75 -5.43 -23.68
C GLN A 74 -30.99 -4.53 -23.62
N TYR A 75 -32.10 -5.04 -24.12
CA TYR A 75 -33.40 -4.38 -24.16
C TYR A 75 -34.26 -4.93 -23.03
N THR A 76 -34.88 -4.04 -22.25
CA THR A 76 -35.81 -4.41 -21.17
C THR A 76 -37.06 -3.55 -21.23
N ILE A 77 -38.25 -4.14 -21.06
CA ILE A 77 -39.50 -3.37 -20.90
C ILE A 77 -39.72 -3.07 -19.42
N ASP A 78 -39.93 -1.80 -19.09
CA ASP A 78 -40.32 -1.34 -17.75
C ASP A 78 -41.37 -0.24 -17.86
N ASN A 79 -42.55 -0.44 -17.26
CA ASN A 79 -43.69 0.48 -17.29
C ASN A 79 -44.07 1.02 -18.69
N GLY A 80 -44.02 0.16 -19.72
CA GLY A 80 -44.39 0.53 -21.09
C GLY A 80 -43.31 1.28 -21.87
N VAL A 81 -42.12 1.45 -21.28
CA VAL A 81 -40.94 2.04 -21.91
C VAL A 81 -39.89 0.94 -22.11
N VAL A 82 -39.22 0.95 -23.25
CA VAL A 82 -38.08 0.08 -23.55
C VAL A 82 -36.79 0.79 -23.17
N LYS A 83 -36.07 0.20 -22.22
CA LYS A 83 -34.75 0.62 -21.76
C LYS A 83 -33.68 -0.16 -22.51
N VAL A 84 -32.74 0.55 -23.12
CA VAL A 84 -31.59 -0.04 -23.83
C VAL A 84 -30.35 0.16 -22.99
N TYR A 85 -29.73 -0.95 -22.61
CA TYR A 85 -28.51 -0.97 -21.83
C TYR A 85 -27.34 -1.44 -22.69
N ALA A 86 -26.18 -0.82 -22.55
CA ALA A 86 -24.95 -1.28 -23.17
C ALA A 86 -23.74 -0.94 -22.31
N GLY A 87 -22.77 -1.85 -22.28
CA GLY A 87 -21.62 -1.76 -21.39
C GLY A 87 -21.99 -2.01 -19.92
N LYS A 88 -20.98 -1.90 -19.06
CA LYS A 88 -21.10 -2.15 -17.62
C LYS A 88 -20.49 -1.03 -16.82
N GLN A 89 -21.08 -0.77 -15.67
CA GLN A 89 -20.58 0.21 -14.73
C GLN A 89 -19.22 -0.22 -14.14
N ALA A 90 -18.23 0.67 -14.21
CA ALA A 90 -16.85 0.35 -13.85
C ALA A 90 -16.65 0.16 -12.33
N ALA A 91 -17.34 0.95 -11.50
CA ALA A 91 -17.25 0.94 -10.04
C ALA A 91 -18.62 1.25 -9.41
N ASP A 92 -18.83 0.91 -8.14
CA ASP A 92 -20.04 1.32 -7.43
C ASP A 92 -20.24 2.84 -7.49
N GLY A 93 -21.48 3.31 -7.53
CA GLY A 93 -21.83 4.70 -7.37
C GLY A 93 -21.57 5.19 -5.96
N VAL A 94 -21.69 6.50 -5.73
CA VAL A 94 -21.38 7.15 -4.44
C VAL A 94 -22.09 6.46 -3.25
N VAL A 95 -23.38 6.16 -3.37
CA VAL A 95 -24.19 5.61 -2.27
C VAL A 95 -23.83 4.16 -1.97
N PRO A 96 -23.81 3.22 -2.95
CA PRO A 96 -23.35 1.86 -2.69
C PRO A 96 -21.90 1.81 -2.20
N GLN A 97 -21.01 2.66 -2.75
CA GLN A 97 -19.61 2.71 -2.34
C GLN A 97 -19.46 3.09 -0.86
N CYS A 98 -20.27 4.02 -0.34
CA CYS A 98 -20.27 4.36 1.08
C CYS A 98 -20.60 3.15 1.96
N LYS A 99 -21.61 2.38 1.59
CA LYS A 99 -22.03 1.17 2.32
C LYS A 99 -20.92 0.11 2.27
N ASN A 100 -20.46 -0.24 1.07
CA ASN A 100 -19.50 -1.32 0.85
C ASN A 100 -18.15 -1.01 1.51
N THR A 101 -17.74 0.27 1.51
CA THR A 101 -16.52 0.71 2.21
C THR A 101 -16.59 0.43 3.72
N LEU A 102 -17.74 0.62 4.36
CA LEU A 102 -17.89 0.33 5.79
C LEU A 102 -17.93 -1.18 6.06
N PHE A 103 -18.84 -1.89 5.39
CA PHE A 103 -19.15 -3.29 5.71
C PHE A 103 -18.11 -4.28 5.18
N ASP A 104 -17.65 -4.08 3.95
CA ASP A 104 -16.82 -5.07 3.27
C ASP A 104 -15.32 -4.81 3.50
N ILE A 105 -14.95 -3.56 3.77
CA ILE A 105 -13.55 -3.17 3.93
C ILE A 105 -13.22 -2.82 5.38
N LEU A 106 -13.90 -1.83 5.97
CA LEU A 106 -13.45 -1.24 7.23
C LEU A 106 -13.72 -2.10 8.46
N LEU A 107 -14.87 -2.78 8.53
CA LEU A 107 -15.15 -3.69 9.64
C LEU A 107 -14.17 -4.88 9.69
N PRO A 108 -13.95 -5.64 8.59
CA PRO A 108 -12.92 -6.68 8.58
C PRO A 108 -11.52 -6.15 8.88
N LEU A 109 -11.15 -5.02 8.27
CA LEU A 109 -9.84 -4.40 8.48
C LEU A 109 -9.62 -4.03 9.97
N ALA A 110 -10.62 -3.45 10.64
CA ALA A 110 -10.52 -3.10 12.05
C ALA A 110 -10.25 -4.32 12.93
N ALA A 111 -10.89 -5.46 12.63
CA ALA A 111 -10.64 -6.72 13.33
C ALA A 111 -9.20 -7.22 13.12
N TYR A 112 -8.69 -7.19 11.88
CA TYR A 112 -7.32 -7.58 11.60
C TYR A 112 -6.29 -6.65 12.25
N LEU A 113 -6.54 -5.33 12.20
CA LEU A 113 -5.70 -4.34 12.86
C LEU A 113 -5.65 -4.59 14.36
N ALA A 114 -6.80 -4.80 15.01
CA ALA A 114 -6.87 -5.13 16.44
C ALA A 114 -6.01 -6.37 16.80
N PHE A 115 -6.11 -7.44 16.01
CA PHE A 115 -5.30 -8.63 16.27
C PHE A 115 -3.79 -8.34 16.17
N PHE A 116 -3.36 -7.70 15.08
CA PHE A 116 -1.94 -7.43 14.86
C PHE A 116 -1.39 -6.38 15.83
N THR A 117 -2.14 -5.34 16.17
CA THR A 117 -1.71 -4.35 17.18
C THR A 117 -1.65 -4.96 18.57
N GLY A 118 -2.50 -5.95 18.88
CA GLY A 118 -2.37 -6.76 20.09
C GLY A 118 -1.02 -7.48 20.16
N LEU A 119 -0.60 -8.13 19.07
CA LEU A 119 0.73 -8.77 18.99
C LEU A 119 1.88 -7.75 19.09
N MET A 120 1.70 -6.58 18.49
CA MET A 120 2.67 -5.50 18.54
C MET A 120 2.86 -4.96 19.97
N GLN A 121 1.77 -4.84 20.73
CA GLN A 121 1.82 -4.42 22.13
C GLN A 121 2.61 -5.41 22.99
N LEU A 122 2.49 -6.72 22.73
CA LEU A 122 3.31 -7.73 23.40
C LEU A 122 4.82 -7.55 23.15
N LEU A 123 5.23 -7.13 21.95
CA LEU A 123 6.63 -6.85 21.63
C LEU A 123 7.17 -5.63 22.39
N ILE A 124 6.32 -4.61 22.56
CA ILE A 124 6.64 -3.41 23.35
C ILE A 124 6.76 -3.77 24.84
N ASP A 125 5.81 -4.55 25.36
CA ASP A 125 5.76 -4.86 26.80
C ASP A 125 6.78 -5.90 27.24
N SER A 126 7.17 -6.81 26.35
CA SER A 126 8.26 -7.77 26.56
C SER A 126 9.67 -7.20 26.34
N GLY A 127 9.80 -5.90 26.03
CA GLY A 127 11.08 -5.25 25.77
C GLY A 127 11.82 -5.80 24.54
N ALA A 128 11.08 -6.38 23.59
CA ALA A 128 11.66 -6.98 22.38
C ALA A 128 12.27 -5.91 21.48
N ALA A 129 11.60 -4.75 21.34
CA ALA A 129 12.09 -3.63 20.55
C ALA A 129 13.45 -3.13 21.05
N GLU A 130 13.63 -2.98 22.36
CA GLU A 130 14.91 -2.59 22.99
C GLU A 130 15.99 -3.64 22.75
N ARG A 131 15.62 -4.92 22.75
CA ARG A 131 16.56 -6.02 22.48
C ARG A 131 17.01 -5.99 21.01
N VAL A 132 16.10 -5.77 20.07
CA VAL A 132 16.43 -5.58 18.64
C VAL A 132 17.29 -4.33 18.46
N ALA A 133 16.94 -3.21 19.11
CA ALA A 133 17.74 -1.98 19.06
C ALA A 133 19.18 -2.19 19.57
N LYS A 134 19.37 -2.97 20.64
CA LYS A 134 20.70 -3.36 21.14
C LYS A 134 21.48 -4.23 20.14
N LEU A 135 20.79 -5.16 19.46
CA LEU A 135 21.40 -5.99 18.42
C LEU A 135 21.83 -5.17 17.20
N LEU A 136 21.05 -4.15 16.82
CA LEU A 136 21.34 -3.26 15.69
C LEU A 136 22.37 -2.16 16.02
N SER A 137 22.55 -1.81 17.29
CA SER A 137 23.43 -0.71 17.73
C SER A 137 24.86 -0.76 17.16
N PRO A 138 25.56 -1.91 17.10
CA PRO A 138 26.89 -1.98 16.50
C PRO A 138 26.92 -1.55 15.04
N ILE A 139 25.87 -1.83 14.27
CA ILE A 139 25.76 -1.41 12.86
C ILE A 139 25.57 0.10 12.79
N PHE A 140 24.71 0.67 13.62
CA PHE A 140 24.43 2.11 13.63
C PHE A 140 25.64 2.97 13.97
N VAL A 141 26.50 2.55 14.91
CA VAL A 141 27.74 3.27 15.22
C VAL A 141 28.66 3.38 14.00
N HIS A 142 28.60 2.43 13.06
CA HIS A 142 29.38 2.47 11.83
C HIS A 142 28.73 3.29 10.71
N VAL A 143 27.40 3.22 10.60
CA VAL A 143 26.62 3.98 9.62
C VAL A 143 26.58 5.47 9.94
N PHE A 144 26.74 5.84 11.22
CA PHE A 144 26.71 7.22 11.71
C PHE A 144 28.07 7.63 12.33
N PRO A 145 29.16 7.75 11.55
CA PRO A 145 30.50 7.99 12.08
C PRO A 145 30.68 9.36 12.75
N GLU A 146 29.87 10.34 12.38
CA GLU A 146 29.90 11.70 12.95
C GLU A 146 29.16 11.80 14.31
N VAL A 147 28.45 10.75 14.74
CA VAL A 147 27.76 10.74 16.03
C VAL A 147 28.66 10.11 17.09
N PRO A 148 28.93 10.78 18.22
CA PRO A 148 29.78 10.24 19.28
C PRO A 148 29.26 8.88 19.81
N ARG A 149 30.19 7.97 20.11
CA ARG A 149 29.83 6.67 20.71
C ARG A 149 29.14 6.89 22.06
N GLY A 150 28.02 6.21 22.27
CA GLY A 150 27.23 6.34 23.49
C GLY A 150 26.30 7.56 23.52
N HIS A 151 26.29 8.40 22.47
CA HIS A 151 25.35 9.51 22.39
C HIS A 151 23.89 9.01 22.31
N PRO A 152 22.93 9.66 23.00
CA PRO A 152 21.52 9.24 23.01
C PRO A 152 20.88 9.11 21.63
N SER A 153 21.35 9.88 20.63
CA SER A 153 20.83 9.79 19.26
C SER A 153 20.93 8.38 18.69
N ILE A 154 22.02 7.63 18.96
CA ILE A 154 22.19 6.26 18.46
C ILE A 154 21.06 5.37 19.00
N SER A 155 20.74 5.49 20.29
CA SER A 155 19.66 4.72 20.93
C SER A 155 18.29 5.08 20.37
N TYR A 156 18.00 6.37 20.17
CA TYR A 156 16.72 6.78 19.58
C TYR A 156 16.58 6.34 18.12
N MET A 157 17.67 6.40 17.34
CA MET A 157 17.69 5.90 15.97
C MET A 157 17.48 4.38 15.94
N THR A 158 18.22 3.61 16.73
CA THR A 158 18.08 2.15 16.73
C THR A 158 16.69 1.70 17.23
N LEU A 159 16.08 2.43 18.17
CA LEU A 159 14.69 2.18 18.59
C LEU A 159 13.69 2.52 17.49
N ASN A 160 13.85 3.63 16.78
CA ASN A 160 13.01 3.97 15.63
C ASN A 160 13.08 2.88 14.55
N PHE A 161 14.29 2.42 14.21
CA PHE A 161 14.48 1.35 13.24
C PHE A 161 13.95 0.01 13.72
N ALA A 162 14.20 -0.36 14.99
CA ALA A 162 13.67 -1.59 15.56
C ALA A 162 12.14 -1.59 15.56
N ALA A 163 11.52 -0.45 15.87
CA ALA A 163 10.08 -0.30 15.82
C ALA A 163 9.54 -0.47 14.40
N ASN A 164 10.09 0.24 13.40
CA ASN A 164 9.68 0.07 11.99
C ASN A 164 9.92 -1.37 11.49
N PHE A 165 11.08 -1.95 11.82
CA PHE A 165 11.42 -3.33 11.50
C PHE A 165 10.39 -4.33 12.01
N LEU A 166 9.89 -4.15 13.23
CA LEU A 166 8.88 -5.03 13.82
C LEU A 166 7.44 -4.71 13.36
N GLY A 167 7.22 -3.65 12.57
CA GLY A 167 5.88 -3.19 12.18
C GLY A 167 5.16 -2.36 13.25
N LEU A 168 5.91 -1.75 14.17
CA LEU A 168 5.45 -0.87 15.24
C LEU A 168 5.41 0.61 14.80
N ASP A 169 4.76 0.90 13.67
CA ASP A 169 4.82 2.22 13.00
C ASP A 169 4.44 3.40 13.93
N SER A 170 3.41 3.21 14.74
CA SER A 170 2.93 4.20 15.73
C SER A 170 3.96 4.48 16.83
N ALA A 171 4.80 3.50 17.18
CA ALA A 171 5.88 3.66 18.15
C ALA A 171 7.17 4.20 17.51
N ALA A 172 7.39 3.93 16.22
CA ALA A 172 8.58 4.37 15.51
C ALA A 172 8.68 5.91 15.45
N THR A 173 7.59 6.58 15.09
CA THR A 173 7.58 8.05 14.85
C THR A 173 8.04 8.87 16.06
N PRO A 174 7.53 8.64 17.30
CA PRO A 174 8.02 9.34 18.49
C PRO A 174 9.53 9.18 18.72
N PHE A 175 10.07 7.98 18.55
CA PHE A 175 11.53 7.76 18.65
C PHE A 175 12.28 8.47 17.53
N GLY A 176 11.71 8.52 16.33
CA GLY A 176 12.30 9.21 15.19
C GLY A 176 12.41 10.72 15.38
N LEU A 177 11.36 11.35 15.92
CA LEU A 177 11.38 12.77 16.25
C LEU A 177 12.37 13.07 17.39
N LYS A 178 12.46 12.20 18.41
CA LYS A 178 13.49 12.30 19.46
C LYS A 178 14.90 12.16 18.90
N ALA A 179 15.12 11.21 17.99
CA ALA A 179 16.39 11.04 17.28
C ALA A 179 16.75 12.31 16.50
N MET A 180 15.80 12.88 15.75
CA MET A 180 16.02 14.09 14.96
C MET A 180 16.40 15.29 15.83
N LYS A 181 15.69 15.50 16.95
CA LYS A 181 16.02 16.53 17.94
C LYS A 181 17.41 16.33 18.54
N SER A 182 17.74 15.10 18.92
CA SER A 182 19.05 14.78 19.49
C SER A 182 20.19 14.92 18.46
N LEU A 183 19.98 14.58 17.19
CA LEU A 183 20.94 14.84 16.12
C LEU A 183 21.09 16.35 15.85
N GLN A 184 20.03 17.13 16.05
CA GLN A 184 20.07 18.57 15.90
C GLN A 184 20.89 19.25 17.00
N GLU A 185 21.00 18.68 18.19
CA GLU A 185 21.90 19.18 19.25
C GLU A 185 23.35 19.18 18.76
N LEU A 186 23.76 18.10 18.07
CA LEU A 186 25.08 17.92 17.47
C LEU A 186 25.32 18.72 16.17
N ASN A 187 24.28 19.32 15.60
CA ASN A 187 24.39 20.03 14.32
C ASN A 187 24.89 21.47 14.52
N ASP A 188 26.05 21.81 13.97
CA ASP A 188 26.59 23.18 14.05
C ASP A 188 25.76 24.19 13.22
N GLN A 189 25.11 23.73 12.14
CA GLN A 189 24.33 24.58 11.23
C GLN A 189 22.82 24.31 11.40
N LYS A 190 22.17 24.98 12.36
CA LYS A 190 20.81 24.65 12.80
C LYS A 190 19.73 24.76 11.71
N ASP A 191 19.94 25.52 10.64
CA ASP A 191 19.01 25.67 9.53
C ASP A 191 19.30 24.72 8.34
N ARG A 192 20.41 23.96 8.39
CA ARG A 192 20.89 23.08 7.31
C ARG A 192 21.06 21.65 7.80
N ALA A 193 20.54 20.68 7.05
CA ALA A 193 20.59 19.27 7.44
C ALA A 193 22.03 18.73 7.59
N SER A 194 22.35 18.10 8.72
CA SER A 194 23.62 17.43 8.95
C SER A 194 23.70 16.07 8.23
N ASN A 195 24.90 15.50 8.06
CA ASN A 195 25.06 14.20 7.41
C ASN A 195 24.33 13.07 8.17
N PRO A 196 24.40 12.97 9.52
CA PRO A 196 23.60 12.03 10.29
C PRO A 196 22.09 12.20 10.09
N GLN A 197 21.58 13.44 10.04
CA GLN A 197 20.16 13.65 9.81
C GLN A 197 19.72 13.14 8.45
N ILE A 198 20.50 13.40 7.39
CA ILE A 198 20.19 12.92 6.04
C ILE A 198 20.24 11.39 5.96
N MET A 199 21.28 10.76 6.53
CA MET A 199 21.40 9.29 6.56
C MET A 199 20.23 8.65 7.30
N PHE A 200 19.92 9.17 8.49
CA PHE A 200 18.80 8.70 9.30
C PHE A 200 17.48 8.78 8.54
N MET A 201 17.22 9.91 7.88
CA MET A 201 16.03 10.12 7.07
C MET A 201 15.93 9.18 5.87
N CYS A 202 17.01 9.00 5.10
CA CYS A 202 16.99 8.15 3.92
C CYS A 202 16.79 6.68 4.29
N LEU A 203 17.43 6.22 5.37
CA LEU A 203 17.24 4.86 5.87
C LEU A 203 15.82 4.66 6.43
N HIS A 204 15.25 5.67 7.12
CA HIS A 204 13.88 5.60 7.64
C HIS A 204 12.85 5.56 6.51
N ALA A 205 13.09 6.36 5.45
CA ALA A 205 12.25 6.39 4.26
C ALA A 205 12.21 5.05 3.53
N ALA A 206 13.30 4.27 3.57
CA ALA A 206 13.35 2.96 2.94
C ALA A 206 12.49 1.88 3.67
N GLY A 207 11.97 2.19 4.87
CA GLY A 207 10.88 1.42 5.51
C GLY A 207 11.13 -0.08 5.64
N LEU A 208 12.31 -0.50 6.11
CA LEU A 208 12.59 -1.92 6.34
C LEU A 208 11.57 -2.51 7.32
N THR A 209 10.66 -3.34 6.82
CA THR A 209 9.59 -3.95 7.63
C THR A 209 9.64 -5.47 7.51
N LEU A 210 9.70 -6.15 8.65
CA LEU A 210 9.65 -7.62 8.72
C LEU A 210 8.21 -8.14 8.64
N LEU A 211 7.28 -7.47 9.32
CA LEU A 211 5.88 -7.90 9.42
C LEU A 211 4.94 -6.82 8.85
N PRO A 212 4.51 -6.93 7.59
CA PRO A 212 3.63 -5.95 6.95
C PRO A 212 2.17 -6.16 7.37
N THR A 213 1.88 -5.98 8.66
CA THR A 213 0.59 -6.31 9.32
C THR A 213 -0.61 -5.67 8.62
N SER A 214 -0.54 -4.37 8.30
CA SER A 214 -1.63 -3.66 7.65
C SER A 214 -1.89 -4.15 6.24
N ILE A 215 -0.85 -4.59 5.51
CA ILE A 215 -0.99 -5.11 4.15
C ILE A 215 -1.66 -6.47 4.15
N ILE A 216 -1.29 -7.33 5.10
CA ILE A 216 -1.97 -8.61 5.33
C ILE A 216 -3.44 -8.34 5.68
N GLY A 217 -3.71 -7.35 6.54
CA GLY A 217 -5.07 -6.92 6.87
C GLY A 217 -5.88 -6.41 5.67
N TYR A 218 -5.29 -5.58 4.80
CA TYR A 218 -5.95 -5.09 3.58
C TYR A 218 -6.26 -6.24 2.61
N ARG A 219 -5.32 -7.17 2.43
CA ARG A 219 -5.55 -8.35 1.57
C ARG A 219 -6.63 -9.27 2.12
N ALA A 220 -6.64 -9.49 3.44
CA ALA A 220 -7.65 -10.30 4.09
C ALA A 220 -9.05 -9.66 3.98
N ALA A 221 -9.15 -8.35 4.20
CA ALA A 221 -10.39 -7.60 4.02
C ALA A 221 -10.87 -7.63 2.56
N ALA A 222 -9.95 -7.64 1.59
CA ALA A 222 -10.26 -7.80 0.17
C ALA A 222 -10.40 -9.27 -0.29
N HIS A 223 -10.61 -10.21 0.65
CA HIS A 223 -10.84 -11.64 0.39
C HIS A 223 -9.73 -12.37 -0.39
N ALA A 224 -8.47 -11.99 -0.19
CA ALA A 224 -7.33 -12.74 -0.75
C ALA A 224 -7.31 -14.18 -0.24
N ARG A 225 -7.01 -15.14 -1.12
CA ARG A 225 -6.92 -16.57 -0.76
C ARG A 225 -5.83 -16.83 0.27
N ASN A 226 -4.68 -16.17 0.10
CA ASN A 226 -3.60 -16.16 1.07
C ASN A 226 -3.16 -14.71 1.31
N PRO A 227 -3.63 -14.05 2.38
CA PRO A 227 -3.27 -12.67 2.67
C PRO A 227 -1.77 -12.44 2.94
N ALA A 228 -1.03 -13.48 3.32
CA ALA A 228 0.39 -13.37 3.67
C ALA A 228 1.35 -13.62 2.50
N ASP A 229 0.87 -14.04 1.33
CA ASP A 229 1.70 -14.41 0.17
C ASP A 229 2.65 -13.28 -0.30
N VAL A 230 2.29 -12.01 -0.07
CA VAL A 230 3.11 -10.82 -0.36
C VAL A 230 4.21 -10.53 0.67
N MET A 231 4.23 -11.22 1.81
CA MET A 231 5.13 -10.89 2.92
C MET A 231 6.62 -10.99 2.53
N LEU A 232 7.03 -12.10 1.90
CA LEU A 232 8.42 -12.27 1.46
C LEU A 232 8.82 -11.23 0.40
N PRO A 233 8.04 -10.99 -0.67
CA PRO A 233 8.28 -9.87 -1.57
C PRO A 233 8.44 -8.50 -0.88
N CYS A 234 7.62 -8.21 0.13
CA CYS A 234 7.70 -6.98 0.91
C CYS A 234 9.04 -6.86 1.69
N ILE A 235 9.45 -7.94 2.38
CA ILE A 235 10.71 -7.98 3.13
C ILE A 235 11.90 -7.78 2.18
N ILE A 236 11.92 -8.49 1.06
CA ILE A 236 13.01 -8.41 0.08
C ILE A 236 13.09 -7.01 -0.52
N THR A 237 11.96 -6.43 -0.90
CA THR A 237 11.91 -5.11 -1.55
C THR A 237 12.34 -4.00 -0.59
N SER A 238 11.84 -4.00 0.65
CA SER A 238 12.23 -3.01 1.67
C SER A 238 13.71 -3.16 2.07
N PHE A 239 14.24 -4.39 2.08
CA PHE A 239 15.68 -4.63 2.25
C PHE A 239 16.51 -4.03 1.12
N ILE A 240 16.12 -4.25 -0.14
CA ILE A 240 16.79 -3.63 -1.30
C ILE A 240 16.77 -2.11 -1.19
N GLY A 241 15.62 -1.51 -0.83
CA GLY A 241 15.49 -0.07 -0.61
C GLY A 241 16.44 0.44 0.48
N THR A 242 16.54 -0.28 1.60
CA THR A 242 17.40 0.09 2.73
C THR A 242 18.88 0.02 2.36
N VAL A 243 19.28 -1.01 1.63
CA VAL A 243 20.65 -1.13 1.09
C VAL A 243 20.93 -0.02 0.09
N ALA A 244 19.99 0.30 -0.80
CA ALA A 244 20.13 1.39 -1.77
C ALA A 244 20.33 2.74 -1.07
N ALA A 245 19.50 3.05 -0.07
CA ALA A 245 19.65 4.25 0.75
C ALA A 245 21.03 4.32 1.42
N LEU A 246 21.46 3.22 2.06
CA LEU A 246 22.76 3.13 2.72
C LEU A 246 23.92 3.34 1.73
N VAL A 247 23.87 2.73 0.56
CA VAL A 247 24.92 2.81 -0.47
C VAL A 247 24.98 4.21 -1.07
N ILE A 248 23.85 4.78 -1.50
CA ILE A 248 23.81 6.09 -2.14
C ILE A 248 24.28 7.18 -1.18
N VAL A 249 23.74 7.18 0.04
CA VAL A 249 24.14 8.17 1.05
C VAL A 249 25.56 7.90 1.53
N GLY A 250 25.94 6.63 1.72
CA GLY A 250 27.27 6.22 2.16
C GLY A 250 28.37 6.65 1.19
N ILE A 251 28.19 6.46 -0.12
CA ILE A 251 29.10 6.96 -1.15
C ILE A 251 29.21 8.48 -1.07
N ARG A 252 28.07 9.17 -0.99
CA ARG A 252 28.03 10.64 -0.96
C ARG A 252 28.66 11.25 0.28
N GLN A 253 28.54 10.57 1.43
CA GLN A 253 29.14 10.97 2.71
C GLN A 253 30.54 10.37 2.93
N ARG A 254 31.06 9.57 1.98
CA ARG A 254 32.34 8.86 2.07
C ARG A 254 32.45 7.95 3.31
N ILE A 255 31.35 7.31 3.69
CA ILE A 255 31.31 6.33 4.77
C ILE A 255 31.96 5.03 4.29
N ASN A 256 32.82 4.44 5.13
CA ASN A 256 33.43 3.15 4.82
C ASN A 256 32.43 2.00 5.02
N LEU A 257 31.77 1.60 3.94
CA LEU A 257 30.79 0.51 3.93
C LEU A 257 31.41 -0.91 3.93
N PHE A 258 32.74 -1.02 3.78
CA PHE A 258 33.45 -2.30 3.70
C PHE A 258 33.91 -2.85 5.05
N LYS A 259 33.46 -2.26 6.16
CA LYS A 259 33.76 -2.79 7.49
C LYS A 259 33.14 -4.18 7.64
N ALA A 260 33.93 -5.13 8.14
CA ALA A 260 33.56 -6.54 8.24
C ALA A 260 32.18 -6.74 8.88
N GLY A 261 31.88 -6.05 9.99
CA GLY A 261 30.57 -6.18 10.65
C GLY A 261 29.38 -5.77 9.78
N LEU A 262 29.53 -4.71 8.98
CA LEU A 262 28.47 -4.25 8.07
C LEU A 262 28.33 -5.19 6.86
N VAL A 263 29.46 -5.59 6.27
CA VAL A 263 29.50 -6.49 5.11
C VAL A 263 28.95 -7.87 5.48
N ILE A 264 29.31 -8.42 6.64
CA ILE A 264 28.79 -9.72 7.10
C ILE A 264 27.29 -9.65 7.35
N ALA A 265 26.81 -8.58 8.01
CA ALA A 265 25.39 -8.44 8.32
C ALA A 265 24.53 -8.27 7.06
N ILE A 266 24.88 -7.31 6.19
CA ILE A 266 24.12 -7.03 4.98
C ILE A 266 24.34 -8.13 3.94
N GLY A 267 25.59 -8.57 3.75
CA GLY A 267 25.95 -9.62 2.81
C GLY A 267 25.33 -10.97 3.16
N GLY A 268 25.22 -11.30 4.45
CA GLY A 268 24.53 -12.52 4.90
C GLY A 268 23.05 -12.53 4.54
N ILE A 269 22.33 -11.44 4.83
CA ILE A 269 20.90 -11.31 4.47
C ILE A 269 20.74 -11.31 2.94
N ALA A 270 21.59 -10.56 2.23
CA ALA A 270 21.57 -10.50 0.76
C ALA A 270 21.82 -11.87 0.12
N ALA A 271 22.75 -12.67 0.67
CA ALA A 271 23.03 -14.02 0.19
C ALA A 271 21.83 -14.95 0.39
N ILE A 272 21.17 -14.90 1.56
CA ILE A 272 19.95 -15.68 1.82
C ILE A 272 18.85 -15.31 0.83
N ILE A 273 18.63 -14.01 0.60
CA ILE A 273 17.65 -13.51 -0.36
C ILE A 273 18.00 -13.96 -1.79
N ALA A 274 19.27 -13.86 -2.19
CA ALA A 274 19.71 -14.27 -3.52
C ALA A 274 19.50 -15.77 -3.76
N VAL A 275 19.86 -16.62 -2.78
CA VAL A 275 19.61 -18.07 -2.84
C VAL A 275 18.12 -18.36 -2.94
N LEU A 276 17.30 -17.68 -2.13
CA LEU A 276 15.84 -17.81 -2.16
C LEU A 276 15.27 -17.42 -3.53
N LEU A 277 15.69 -16.30 -4.10
CA LEU A 277 15.24 -15.84 -5.42
C LEU A 277 15.66 -16.80 -6.54
N VAL A 278 16.90 -17.29 -6.52
CA VAL A 278 17.38 -18.30 -7.48
C VAL A 278 16.58 -19.60 -7.36
N TYR A 279 16.25 -20.03 -6.15
CA TYR A 279 15.41 -21.21 -5.94
C TYR A 279 14.00 -21.01 -6.49
N ILE A 280 13.33 -19.91 -6.14
CA ILE A 280 11.96 -19.61 -6.58
C ILE A 280 11.87 -19.47 -8.10
N THR A 281 12.85 -18.81 -8.73
CA THR A 281 12.85 -18.61 -10.19
C THR A 281 13.01 -19.90 -10.99
N ARG A 282 13.55 -20.97 -10.39
CA ARG A 282 13.66 -22.31 -10.99
C ARG A 282 12.40 -23.15 -10.86
N LEU A 283 11.46 -22.78 -9.99
CA LEU A 283 10.20 -23.49 -9.82
C LEU A 283 9.24 -23.17 -10.97
N ASP A 284 8.40 -24.14 -11.30
CA ASP A 284 7.25 -23.93 -12.18
C ASP A 284 6.14 -23.12 -11.48
N LEU A 285 5.06 -22.81 -12.19
CA LEU A 285 3.98 -21.97 -11.65
C LEU A 285 3.33 -22.57 -10.39
N ILE A 286 3.11 -23.88 -10.38
CA ILE A 286 2.49 -24.59 -9.26
C ILE A 286 3.46 -24.59 -8.07
N GLY A 287 4.73 -24.93 -8.31
CA GLY A 287 5.78 -24.92 -7.30
C GLY A 287 5.99 -23.55 -6.67
N LYS A 288 5.99 -22.47 -7.47
CA LYS A 288 6.10 -21.09 -6.97
C LYS A 288 4.97 -20.73 -6.02
N SER A 289 3.72 -21.03 -6.41
CA SER A 289 2.55 -20.72 -5.59
C SER A 289 2.53 -21.54 -4.30
N TYR A 290 2.83 -22.84 -4.39
CA TYR A 290 2.90 -23.74 -3.24
C TYR A 290 3.99 -23.33 -2.25
N PHE A 291 5.22 -23.09 -2.73
CA PHE A 291 6.35 -22.73 -1.89
C PHE A 291 6.17 -21.36 -1.26
N THR A 292 5.82 -20.34 -2.05
CA THR A 292 5.63 -18.96 -1.55
C THR A 292 4.50 -18.91 -0.53
N GLY A 293 3.37 -19.57 -0.82
CA GLY A 293 2.22 -19.58 0.08
C GLY A 293 2.57 -20.21 1.43
N ASN A 294 3.17 -21.40 1.42
CA ASN A 294 3.53 -22.11 2.64
C ASN A 294 4.65 -21.41 3.41
N LEU A 295 5.69 -20.91 2.74
CA LEU A 295 6.80 -20.22 3.41
C LEU A 295 6.32 -18.93 4.07
N SER A 296 5.51 -18.12 3.37
CA SER A 296 4.93 -16.91 3.94
C SER A 296 4.02 -17.22 5.14
N SER A 297 3.15 -18.21 5.05
CA SER A 297 2.30 -18.62 6.17
C SER A 297 3.10 -19.19 7.34
N ALA A 298 4.15 -19.98 7.07
CA ALA A 298 5.03 -20.55 8.10
C ALA A 298 5.83 -19.45 8.82
N VAL A 299 6.36 -18.47 8.09
CA VAL A 299 7.06 -17.32 8.70
C VAL A 299 6.08 -16.50 9.54
N LEU A 300 4.85 -16.26 9.08
CA LEU A 300 3.85 -15.54 9.86
C LEU A 300 3.49 -16.28 11.16
N LEU A 301 3.14 -17.57 11.08
CA LEU A 301 2.82 -18.38 12.26
C LEU A 301 4.03 -18.52 13.20
N GLY A 302 5.23 -18.68 12.64
CA GLY A 302 6.48 -18.71 13.38
C GLY A 302 6.75 -17.41 14.13
N LEU A 303 6.46 -16.25 13.53
CA LEU A 303 6.55 -14.95 14.19
C LEU A 303 5.51 -14.82 15.31
N ILE A 304 4.26 -15.23 15.09
CA ILE A 304 3.22 -15.22 16.13
C ILE A 304 3.64 -16.11 17.31
N PHE A 305 4.11 -17.33 17.02
CA PHE A 305 4.63 -18.25 18.04
C PHE A 305 5.82 -17.64 18.78
N ALA A 306 6.76 -17.02 18.07
CA ALA A 306 7.93 -16.37 18.67
C ALA A 306 7.53 -15.18 19.55
N ILE A 307 6.53 -14.38 19.16
CA ILE A 307 6.02 -13.26 19.96
C ILE A 307 5.45 -13.80 21.27
N PHE A 308 4.50 -14.73 21.23
CA PHE A 308 3.91 -15.29 22.45
C PHE A 308 4.94 -16.04 23.31
N GLY A 309 5.79 -16.85 22.69
CA GLY A 309 6.86 -17.57 23.39
C GLY A 309 7.83 -16.62 24.08
N TYR A 310 8.25 -15.56 23.39
CA TYR A 310 9.13 -14.54 23.97
C TYR A 310 8.43 -13.76 25.10
N SER A 311 7.14 -13.43 24.94
CA SER A 311 6.35 -12.79 26.00
C SER A 311 6.23 -13.66 27.25
N LEU A 312 6.02 -14.97 27.09
CA LEU A 312 6.01 -15.93 28.21
C LEU A 312 7.38 -15.99 28.92
N LEU A 313 8.47 -16.07 28.16
CA LEU A 313 9.83 -16.05 28.73
C LEU A 313 10.15 -14.73 29.45
N ARG A 314 9.43 -13.65 29.14
CA ARG A 314 9.60 -12.30 29.69
C ARG A 314 8.46 -11.85 30.60
N GLU A 315 7.67 -12.78 31.15
CA GLU A 315 6.52 -12.47 32.01
C GLU A 315 6.83 -11.47 33.14
N LYS A 316 8.03 -11.57 33.74
CA LYS A 316 8.50 -10.62 34.77
C LYS A 316 8.50 -9.15 34.32
N GLN A 317 8.72 -8.88 33.04
CA GLN A 317 8.70 -7.51 32.51
C GLN A 317 7.28 -6.94 32.40
N PHE A 318 6.29 -7.81 32.15
CA PHE A 318 4.88 -7.42 32.17
C PHE A 318 4.45 -7.11 33.61
N ALA A 319 4.84 -7.96 34.57
CA ALA A 319 4.58 -7.72 35.99
C ALA A 319 5.22 -6.41 36.48
N ALA A 320 6.44 -6.08 36.03
CA ALA A 320 7.11 -4.82 36.34
C ALA A 320 6.42 -3.57 35.74
N LYS A 321 5.51 -3.76 34.78
CA LYS A 321 4.68 -2.73 34.15
C LYS A 321 3.23 -2.78 34.66
N ASP A 322 2.96 -3.49 35.75
CA ASP A 322 1.60 -3.68 36.32
C ASP A 322 0.57 -4.20 35.29
N THR A 323 1.02 -5.08 34.39
CA THR A 323 0.20 -5.69 33.35
C THR A 323 0.45 -7.20 33.23
N THR A 324 -0.42 -7.89 32.48
CA THR A 324 -0.27 -9.31 32.14
C THR A 324 -0.15 -9.44 30.63
N ILE A 325 0.34 -10.60 30.14
CA ILE A 325 0.45 -10.86 28.70
C ILE A 325 -0.93 -10.67 28.03
N PHE A 326 -1.99 -11.25 28.61
CA PHE A 326 -3.33 -11.11 28.05
C PHE A 326 -3.85 -9.67 28.11
N LYS A 327 -3.66 -8.97 29.23
CA LYS A 327 -4.09 -7.57 29.38
C LYS A 327 -3.37 -6.65 28.38
N SER A 328 -2.06 -6.83 28.21
CA SER A 328 -1.24 -6.12 27.22
C SER A 328 -1.73 -6.39 25.79
N PHE A 329 -2.02 -7.65 25.44
CA PHE A 329 -2.61 -7.98 24.15
C PHE A 329 -3.96 -7.27 23.92
N VAL A 330 -4.84 -7.28 24.92
CA VAL A 330 -6.17 -6.62 24.84
C VAL A 330 -6.04 -5.11 24.69
N GLU A 331 -5.13 -4.48 25.43
CA GLU A 331 -4.83 -3.04 25.29
C GLU A 331 -4.34 -2.71 23.88
N GLY A 332 -3.42 -3.53 23.35
CA GLY A 332 -2.98 -3.42 21.96
C GLY A 332 -4.12 -3.60 20.95
N ALA A 333 -5.05 -4.51 21.21
CA ALA A 333 -6.21 -4.74 20.35
C ALA A 333 -7.17 -3.54 20.31
N TYR A 334 -7.42 -2.89 21.46
CA TYR A 334 -8.17 -1.64 21.50
C TYR A 334 -7.51 -0.53 20.69
N ASN A 335 -6.17 -0.42 20.76
CA ASN A 335 -5.43 0.53 19.94
C ASN A 335 -5.59 0.26 18.43
N GLY A 336 -5.74 -0.99 18.01
CA GLY A 336 -6.00 -1.34 16.60
C GLY A 336 -7.39 -0.96 16.13
N LEU A 337 -8.41 -1.12 16.98
CA LEU A 337 -9.76 -0.61 16.71
C LEU A 337 -9.76 0.91 16.58
N GLU A 338 -8.99 1.58 17.44
CA GLU A 338 -8.81 3.03 17.39
C GLU A 338 -8.17 3.48 16.07
N VAL A 339 -7.15 2.77 15.59
CA VAL A 339 -6.57 3.03 14.26
C VAL A 339 -7.65 2.90 13.18
N GLY A 340 -8.48 1.86 13.23
CA GLY A 340 -9.62 1.68 12.32
C GLY A 340 -10.57 2.88 12.30
N ARG A 341 -10.92 3.41 13.48
CA ARG A 341 -11.74 4.62 13.64
C ARG A 341 -11.09 5.86 13.01
N ILE A 342 -9.79 6.04 13.22
CA ILE A 342 -9.03 7.18 12.68
C ILE A 342 -8.94 7.12 11.14
N ILE A 343 -8.72 5.93 10.56
CA ILE A 343 -8.55 5.79 9.10
C ILE A 343 -9.88 5.79 8.34
N PHE A 344 -11.00 5.46 8.99
CA PHE A 344 -12.33 5.37 8.38
C PHE A 344 -12.70 6.56 7.48
N PRO A 345 -12.70 7.83 7.96
CA PRO A 345 -13.16 8.95 7.15
C PRO A 345 -12.27 9.19 5.91
N TYR A 346 -10.97 8.88 6.01
CA TYR A 346 -10.04 9.01 4.90
C TYR A 346 -10.34 7.96 3.82
N ILE A 347 -10.43 6.69 4.20
CA ILE A 347 -10.70 5.59 3.25
C ILE A 347 -12.05 5.80 2.57
N LEU A 348 -13.08 6.19 3.32
CA LEU A 348 -14.41 6.50 2.78
C LEU A 348 -14.34 7.60 1.72
N GLY A 349 -13.77 8.76 2.07
CA GLY A 349 -13.68 9.89 1.14
C GLY A 349 -12.87 9.57 -0.12
N MET A 350 -11.76 8.84 0.04
CA MET A 350 -10.90 8.46 -1.09
C MET A 350 -11.59 7.44 -2.01
N LEU A 351 -12.20 6.38 -1.47
CA LEU A 351 -12.87 5.37 -2.30
C LEU A 351 -14.08 5.91 -3.04
N VAL A 352 -14.85 6.83 -2.43
CA VAL A 352 -15.93 7.54 -3.12
C VAL A 352 -15.39 8.43 -4.24
N ALA A 353 -14.29 9.16 -4.00
CA ALA A 353 -13.67 9.99 -5.02
C ALA A 353 -13.11 9.14 -6.19
N ILE A 354 -12.49 8.00 -5.90
CA ILE A 354 -11.99 7.06 -6.91
C ILE A 354 -13.15 6.43 -7.68
N SER A 355 -14.23 6.03 -7.01
CA SER A 355 -15.45 5.51 -7.63
C SER A 355 -16.01 6.49 -8.66
N LEU A 356 -16.17 7.78 -8.30
CA LEU A 356 -16.60 8.82 -9.24
C LEU A 356 -15.58 9.01 -10.37
N PHE A 357 -14.29 8.99 -10.06
CA PHE A 357 -13.24 9.13 -11.07
C PHE A 357 -13.27 7.99 -12.10
N ARG A 358 -13.53 6.76 -11.68
CA ARG A 358 -13.68 5.59 -12.57
C ARG A 358 -15.00 5.66 -13.36
N ASN A 359 -16.12 5.92 -12.69
CA ASN A 359 -17.43 6.02 -13.34
C ASN A 359 -17.55 7.20 -14.31
N SER A 360 -16.75 8.27 -14.11
CA SER A 360 -16.68 9.38 -15.06
C SER A 360 -16.01 9.01 -16.39
N GLY A 361 -15.17 7.96 -16.42
CA GLY A 361 -14.31 7.62 -17.57
C GLY A 361 -13.00 8.42 -17.64
N LEU A 362 -12.75 9.35 -16.69
CA LEU A 362 -11.46 10.04 -16.61
C LEU A 362 -10.31 9.10 -16.26
N PHE A 363 -10.56 8.10 -15.41
CA PHE A 363 -9.55 7.09 -15.08
C PHE A 363 -9.08 6.34 -16.34
N ASP A 364 -10.01 5.95 -17.21
CA ASP A 364 -9.67 5.21 -18.44
C ASP A 364 -8.86 6.07 -19.41
N MET A 365 -9.18 7.37 -19.51
CA MET A 365 -8.39 8.31 -20.29
C MET A 365 -6.95 8.43 -19.75
N PHE A 366 -6.81 8.57 -18.43
CA PHE A 366 -5.51 8.63 -17.78
C PHE A 366 -4.73 7.32 -17.94
N ALA A 367 -5.39 6.18 -17.74
CA ALA A 367 -4.82 4.86 -17.91
C ALA A 367 -4.39 4.61 -19.36
N ALA A 368 -5.17 5.06 -20.35
CA ALA A 368 -4.81 4.95 -21.78
C ALA A 368 -3.54 5.71 -22.11
N ILE A 369 -3.34 6.92 -21.56
CA ILE A 369 -2.10 7.69 -21.73
C ILE A 369 -0.92 6.94 -21.13
N LEU A 370 -1.06 6.42 -19.90
CA LEU A 370 0.00 5.62 -19.28
C LEU A 370 0.30 4.36 -20.10
N LYS A 371 -0.73 3.61 -20.49
CA LYS A 371 -0.57 2.41 -21.32
C LYS A 371 0.14 2.72 -22.62
N TRP A 372 -0.18 3.81 -23.31
CA TRP A 372 0.51 4.22 -24.53
C TRP A 372 2.01 4.46 -24.29
N ILE A 373 2.37 5.17 -23.21
CA ILE A 373 3.77 5.42 -22.83
C ILE A 373 4.50 4.10 -22.50
N PHE A 374 3.85 3.22 -21.74
CA PHE A 374 4.47 2.01 -21.20
C PHE A 374 4.46 0.82 -22.17
N HIS A 375 3.53 0.78 -23.13
CA HIS A 375 3.57 -0.17 -24.24
C HIS A 375 4.77 0.08 -25.16
N ALA A 376 5.17 1.34 -25.36
CA ALA A 376 6.40 1.66 -26.08
C ALA A 376 7.66 1.10 -25.40
N LEU A 377 7.57 0.75 -24.11
CA LEU A 377 8.62 0.14 -23.30
C LEU A 377 8.40 -1.36 -23.05
N ASN A 378 7.43 -2.00 -23.72
CA ASN A 378 7.03 -3.39 -23.52
C ASN A 378 6.67 -3.76 -22.06
N VAL A 379 6.10 -2.83 -21.30
CA VAL A 379 5.63 -3.08 -19.93
C VAL A 379 4.20 -3.63 -19.94
N SER A 380 3.96 -4.70 -19.19
CA SER A 380 2.64 -5.34 -19.08
C SER A 380 1.59 -4.42 -18.46
N ASP A 381 0.36 -4.46 -18.98
CA ASP A 381 -0.82 -3.77 -18.43
C ASP A 381 -1.02 -4.01 -16.93
N GLN A 382 -0.69 -5.20 -16.43
CA GLN A 382 -0.82 -5.54 -15.01
C GLN A 382 0.14 -4.72 -14.13
N ILE A 383 1.30 -4.32 -14.66
CA ILE A 383 2.22 -3.41 -13.98
C ILE A 383 1.67 -1.99 -14.05
N VAL A 384 1.19 -1.56 -15.23
CA VAL A 384 0.62 -0.22 -15.45
C VAL A 384 -0.54 0.06 -14.50
N ASN A 385 -1.41 -0.93 -14.28
CA ASN A 385 -2.54 -0.84 -13.36
C ASN A 385 -2.14 -0.60 -11.89
N ALA A 386 -0.91 -0.96 -11.49
CA ALA A 386 -0.39 -0.73 -10.14
C ALA A 386 0.42 0.57 -9.99
N LEU A 387 0.83 1.22 -11.11
CA LEU A 387 1.67 2.42 -11.08
C LEU A 387 1.06 3.62 -10.33
N PRO A 388 -0.27 3.88 -10.35
CA PRO A 388 -0.83 4.97 -9.55
C PRO A 388 -0.46 4.88 -8.07
N ILE A 389 -0.36 3.66 -7.53
CA ILE A 389 0.03 3.39 -6.14
C ILE A 389 1.47 3.84 -5.91
N ALA A 390 2.39 3.43 -6.80
CA ALA A 390 3.81 3.80 -6.75
C ALA A 390 4.03 5.31 -6.88
N ILE A 391 3.33 5.96 -7.82
CA ILE A 391 3.46 7.40 -8.08
C ILE A 391 2.99 8.21 -6.87
N LEU A 392 1.90 7.80 -6.22
CA LEU A 392 1.35 8.52 -5.07
C LEU A 392 2.11 8.22 -3.77
N ARG A 393 2.84 7.11 -3.69
CA ARG A 393 3.50 6.66 -2.45
C ARG A 393 4.41 7.72 -1.82
N PRO A 394 5.32 8.42 -2.54
CA PRO A 394 6.17 9.45 -1.94
C PRO A 394 5.39 10.64 -1.35
N PHE A 395 4.21 10.93 -1.91
CA PHE A 395 3.39 12.09 -1.55
C PHE A 395 2.37 11.77 -0.45
N ASN A 396 1.78 10.57 -0.47
CA ASN A 396 0.61 10.25 0.35
C ASN A 396 0.38 8.75 0.58
N SER A 397 0.58 8.31 1.82
CA SER A 397 0.37 6.94 2.27
C SER A 397 -1.11 6.56 2.28
N ALA A 398 -1.99 7.46 2.73
CA ALA A 398 -3.42 7.21 2.73
C ALA A 398 -3.94 7.09 1.30
N GLY A 399 -3.48 7.98 0.42
CA GLY A 399 -3.88 7.99 -0.98
C GLY A 399 -3.42 6.77 -1.76
N SER A 400 -2.15 6.38 -1.60
CA SER A 400 -1.64 5.14 -2.21
C SER A 400 -2.41 3.92 -1.69
N ARG A 401 -2.81 3.88 -0.42
CA ARG A 401 -3.68 2.83 0.14
C ARG A 401 -5.09 2.84 -0.46
N GLY A 402 -5.66 4.02 -0.72
CA GLY A 402 -6.93 4.15 -1.42
C GLY A 402 -6.89 3.51 -2.82
N PHE A 403 -5.85 3.82 -3.59
CA PHE A 403 -5.62 3.18 -4.91
C PHE A 403 -5.27 1.69 -4.80
N LEU A 404 -4.63 1.24 -3.72
CA LEU A 404 -4.40 -0.18 -3.46
C LEU A 404 -5.71 -0.93 -3.26
N LEU A 405 -6.60 -0.40 -2.41
CA LEU A 405 -7.91 -1.01 -2.15
C LEU A 405 -8.79 -0.98 -3.40
N ASP A 406 -8.74 0.10 -4.18
CA ASP A 406 -9.38 0.18 -5.49
C ASP A 406 -8.83 -0.87 -6.47
N ALA A 407 -7.51 -1.05 -6.55
CA ALA A 407 -6.90 -2.07 -7.40
C ALA A 407 -7.31 -3.49 -6.98
N MET A 408 -7.41 -3.77 -5.68
CA MET A 408 -7.91 -5.06 -5.19
C MET A 408 -9.41 -5.27 -5.48
N SER A 409 -10.23 -4.22 -5.33
CA SER A 409 -11.66 -4.27 -5.65
C SER A 409 -11.90 -4.42 -7.15
N THR A 410 -11.08 -3.77 -7.97
CA THR A 410 -11.23 -3.74 -9.44
C THR A 410 -10.67 -5.00 -10.08
N TYR A 411 -9.42 -5.36 -9.78
CA TYR A 411 -8.70 -6.46 -10.45
C TYR A 411 -8.67 -7.76 -9.63
N GLY A 412 -9.07 -7.71 -8.36
CA GLY A 412 -8.97 -8.81 -7.40
C GLY A 412 -7.69 -8.73 -6.56
N ALA A 413 -7.78 -9.13 -5.28
CA ALA A 413 -6.65 -9.08 -4.35
C ALA A 413 -5.49 -10.01 -4.76
N ASP A 414 -5.79 -11.14 -5.40
CA ASP A 414 -4.80 -12.09 -5.90
C ASP A 414 -4.32 -11.79 -7.33
N SER A 415 -4.75 -10.68 -7.93
CA SER A 415 -4.18 -10.22 -9.20
C SER A 415 -2.73 -9.77 -9.03
N PHE A 416 -1.96 -9.78 -10.13
CA PHE A 416 -0.60 -9.24 -10.11
C PHE A 416 -0.60 -7.75 -9.71
N ALA A 417 -1.56 -6.96 -10.21
CA ALA A 417 -1.69 -5.55 -9.86
C ALA A 417 -1.96 -5.35 -8.35
N GLY A 418 -2.86 -6.15 -7.77
CA GLY A 418 -3.15 -6.12 -6.33
C GLY A 418 -1.93 -6.51 -5.48
N ARG A 419 -1.20 -7.56 -5.86
CA ARG A 419 0.02 -8.00 -5.17
C ARG A 419 1.18 -7.02 -5.33
N LEU A 420 1.44 -6.51 -6.53
CA LEU A 420 2.47 -5.51 -6.78
C LEU A 420 2.17 -4.21 -6.01
N GLY A 421 0.90 -3.80 -5.99
CA GLY A 421 0.44 -2.68 -5.16
C GLY A 421 0.76 -2.85 -3.68
N CYS A 422 0.57 -4.05 -3.13
CA CYS A 422 1.00 -4.36 -1.76
C CYS A 422 2.51 -4.18 -1.57
N VAL A 423 3.32 -4.67 -2.51
CA VAL A 423 4.77 -4.56 -2.43
C VAL A 423 5.22 -3.10 -2.52
N PHE A 424 4.63 -2.27 -3.39
CA PHE A 424 4.89 -0.83 -3.42
C PHE A 424 4.58 -0.16 -2.07
N GLN A 425 3.49 -0.57 -1.44
CA GLN A 425 3.07 -0.03 -0.15
C GLN A 425 4.02 -0.41 0.99
N CYS A 426 4.67 -1.58 0.89
CA CYS A 426 5.71 -2.05 1.81
C CYS A 426 7.10 -1.43 1.56
N ALA A 427 7.38 -0.93 0.35
CA ALA A 427 8.76 -0.71 -0.10
C ALA A 427 9.42 0.56 0.44
N ALA A 428 8.63 1.57 0.83
CA ALA A 428 9.11 2.85 1.32
C ALA A 428 8.03 3.58 2.09
N GLU A 429 8.41 4.54 2.95
CA GLU A 429 7.54 5.52 3.61
C GLU A 429 7.24 6.73 2.70
N THR A 430 6.33 7.60 3.13
CA THR A 430 6.02 8.84 2.41
C THR A 430 7.14 9.87 2.50
N THR A 431 8.01 9.94 1.49
CA THR A 431 9.16 10.85 1.40
C THR A 431 8.84 12.30 1.78
N PHE A 432 7.82 12.92 1.18
CA PHE A 432 7.51 14.34 1.44
C PHE A 432 6.98 14.58 2.86
N TYR A 433 6.20 13.63 3.39
CA TYR A 433 5.69 13.71 4.76
C TYR A 433 6.80 13.51 5.79
N VAL A 434 7.68 12.53 5.58
CA VAL A 434 8.83 12.28 6.46
C VAL A 434 9.73 13.52 6.46
N LEU A 435 10.03 14.11 5.30
CA LEU A 435 10.76 15.39 5.21
C LEU A 435 10.09 16.50 6.01
N ALA A 436 8.81 16.76 5.76
CA ALA A 436 8.09 17.85 6.43
C ALA A 436 8.01 17.65 7.94
N MET A 437 7.71 16.44 8.40
CA MET A 437 7.55 16.12 9.82
C MET A 437 8.88 16.16 10.56
N TYR A 438 9.91 15.47 10.04
CA TYR A 438 11.19 15.35 10.73
C TYR A 438 11.99 16.64 10.67
N PHE A 439 12.22 17.22 9.48
CA PHE A 439 12.93 18.50 9.40
C PHE A 439 12.13 19.67 10.00
N GLY A 440 10.79 19.64 9.90
CA GLY A 440 9.94 20.63 10.55
C GLY A 440 10.08 20.61 12.08
N SER A 441 10.24 19.42 12.69
CA SER A 441 10.40 19.28 14.15
C SER A 441 11.67 19.92 14.73
N VAL A 442 12.66 20.18 13.87
CA VAL A 442 13.96 20.79 14.21
C VAL A 442 14.25 22.06 13.40
N GLN A 443 13.24 22.59 12.71
CA GLN A 443 13.28 23.85 11.94
C GLN A 443 14.37 23.93 10.86
N ILE A 444 14.72 22.79 10.24
CA ILE A 444 15.66 22.75 9.13
C ILE A 444 14.99 23.32 7.87
N LYS A 445 15.64 24.29 7.24
CA LYS A 445 15.16 24.96 6.01
C LYS A 445 15.86 24.41 4.77
N ASN A 446 17.16 24.14 4.88
CA ASN A 446 17.96 23.61 3.79
C ASN A 446 18.16 22.09 3.95
N THR A 447 17.41 21.32 3.16
CA THR A 447 17.41 19.84 3.17
C THR A 447 18.61 19.23 2.43
N ARG A 448 19.47 20.06 1.82
CA ARG A 448 20.62 19.66 0.99
C ARG A 448 20.20 18.66 -0.10
N TYR A 449 20.64 17.41 0.00
CA TYR A 449 20.39 16.35 -0.97
C TYR A 449 19.45 15.27 -0.44
N ALA A 450 18.80 15.49 0.72
CA ALA A 450 17.91 14.51 1.32
C ALA A 450 16.73 14.17 0.39
N LEU A 451 16.01 15.19 -0.09
CA LEU A 451 14.85 15.00 -0.96
C LEU A 451 15.21 14.25 -2.26
N SER A 452 16.24 14.69 -2.97
CA SER A 452 16.66 14.04 -4.22
C SER A 452 17.09 12.60 -4.00
N THR A 453 17.72 12.30 -2.86
CA THR A 453 18.17 10.93 -2.55
C THR A 453 17.00 10.04 -2.16
N MET A 454 16.06 10.54 -1.35
CA MET A 454 14.86 9.79 -0.97
C MET A 454 13.99 9.46 -2.20
N LEU A 455 13.80 10.41 -3.12
CA LEU A 455 13.07 10.15 -4.37
C LEU A 455 13.79 9.15 -5.28
N LEU A 456 15.13 9.16 -5.30
CA LEU A 456 15.91 8.15 -6.03
C LEU A 456 15.76 6.76 -5.39
N VAL A 457 15.75 6.68 -4.06
CA VAL A 457 15.50 5.43 -3.33
C VAL A 457 14.08 4.94 -3.58
N ASP A 458 13.08 5.82 -3.56
CA ASP A 458 11.69 5.48 -3.90
C ASP A 458 11.61 4.86 -5.30
N LEU A 459 12.31 5.45 -6.27
CA LEU A 459 12.37 4.93 -7.64
C LEU A 459 13.03 3.54 -7.69
N ILE A 460 14.13 3.33 -6.95
CA ILE A 460 14.77 2.01 -6.83
C ILE A 460 13.81 0.99 -6.20
N CYS A 461 13.06 1.38 -5.17
CA CYS A 461 12.04 0.57 -4.54
C CYS A 461 10.93 0.17 -5.52
N VAL A 462 10.53 1.07 -6.43
CA VAL A 462 9.55 0.74 -7.49
C VAL A 462 10.11 -0.32 -8.44
N PHE A 463 11.34 -0.17 -8.93
CA PHE A 463 11.95 -1.18 -9.80
C PHE A 463 12.17 -2.52 -9.08
N ALA A 464 12.63 -2.47 -7.83
CA ALA A 464 12.81 -3.65 -7.00
C ALA A 464 11.48 -4.38 -6.76
N ALA A 465 10.40 -3.65 -6.46
CA ALA A 465 9.07 -4.21 -6.28
C ALA A 465 8.60 -4.93 -7.54
N VAL A 466 8.74 -4.30 -8.72
CA VAL A 466 8.37 -4.94 -10.00
C VAL A 466 9.19 -6.21 -10.24
N PHE A 467 10.51 -6.15 -10.09
CA PHE A 467 11.38 -7.31 -10.29
C PHE A 467 11.06 -8.47 -9.34
N VAL A 468 10.92 -8.17 -8.05
CA VAL A 468 10.61 -9.16 -7.01
C VAL A 468 9.20 -9.73 -7.24
N SER A 469 8.20 -8.90 -7.55
CA SER A 469 6.86 -9.38 -7.87
C SER A 469 6.84 -10.29 -9.09
N LEU A 470 7.62 -10.01 -10.15
CA LEU A 470 7.74 -10.90 -11.31
C LEU A 470 8.43 -12.24 -10.98
N ALA A 471 9.35 -12.24 -10.01
CA ALA A 471 10.00 -13.48 -9.56
C ALA A 471 9.02 -14.40 -8.82
N PHE A 472 8.17 -13.83 -7.95
CA PHE A 472 7.25 -14.56 -7.08
C PHE A 472 5.88 -14.84 -7.71
N PHE A 473 5.35 -13.91 -8.50
CA PHE A 473 3.99 -13.95 -9.01
C PHE A 473 3.98 -13.98 -10.54
N PRO A 474 3.23 -14.91 -11.15
CA PRO A 474 3.07 -14.88 -12.58
C PRO A 474 2.26 -13.67 -13.02
N LEU A 475 2.64 -13.09 -14.16
CA LEU A 475 1.72 -12.28 -14.94
C LEU A 475 0.65 -13.22 -15.49
N ALA A 476 -0.63 -12.91 -15.28
CA ALA A 476 -1.68 -13.62 -16.00
C ALA A 476 -1.42 -13.44 -17.51
N ALA A 477 -1.62 -14.49 -18.31
CA ALA A 477 -1.59 -14.34 -19.76
C ALA A 477 -2.63 -13.25 -20.11
N SER A 478 -2.21 -12.20 -20.80
CA SER A 478 -3.15 -11.24 -21.38
C SER A 478 -4.10 -12.05 -22.26
N VAL A 479 -5.38 -12.10 -21.90
CA VAL A 479 -6.39 -12.51 -22.86
C VAL A 479 -6.22 -11.55 -24.03
N PRO A 480 -5.88 -12.02 -25.25
CA PRO A 480 -5.72 -11.10 -26.37
C PRO A 480 -7.02 -10.31 -26.49
N ALA A 481 -6.89 -8.99 -26.58
CA ALA A 481 -8.03 -8.13 -26.86
C ALA A 481 -8.75 -8.73 -28.07
N ALA A 482 -10.00 -9.12 -27.89
CA ALA A 482 -10.83 -9.51 -29.02
C ALA A 482 -10.88 -8.28 -29.94
N HIS A 483 -10.18 -8.37 -31.07
CA HIS A 483 -10.14 -7.36 -32.12
C HIS A 483 -11.44 -7.35 -32.89
#